data_AF-J0UAF3-F1
#
_entry.id   AF-J0UAF3-F1
#
_cell.length_a   1.000
_cell.length_b   1.000
_cell.length_c   1.000
_cell.angle_alpha   90.00
_cell.angle_beta   90.00
_cell.angle_gamma   90.00
#
_symmetry.space_group_name_H-M   'P 1'
#
loop_
_entity.id
_entity.type
_entity.pdbx_description
1 polymer ?
#
loop_
_entity_poly.entity_id
_entity_poly.type
_entity_poly.pdbx_seq_one_letter_code
_entity_poly.pdbx_strand_id
1 'polypeptide(L)'
;MSAALLIAERPGARPVVCALLRSGGAGQPCPACQAAQTRAHSPLFRAHCHGCKVRALAQGPQFWRSLKEGAHTDAYQGELAAVFGAAGAGAGHAVVLAEYRRLKALQDNAVRCGVVPRTLKAASADALHGHTDDTTTNQHQG
;
A
#
# COMPACT_ATOMS: atom_id res chain seq x y z
N MET A 1 30.01 14.78 -42.15
CA MET A 1 29.35 13.47 -42.13
C MET A 1 28.97 13.18 -40.70
N SER A 2 27.70 13.40 -40.34
CA SER A 2 27.22 13.37 -38.96
C SER A 2 26.75 11.96 -38.59
N ALA A 3 27.39 11.36 -37.59
CA ALA A 3 26.96 10.12 -36.98
C ALA A 3 25.74 10.39 -36.08
N ALA A 4 24.56 9.98 -36.56
CA ALA A 4 23.35 9.95 -35.74
C ALA A 4 23.44 8.74 -34.80
N LEU A 5 23.64 8.99 -33.50
CA LEU A 5 23.41 7.99 -32.45
C LEU A 5 21.92 7.66 -32.42
N LEU A 6 21.55 6.47 -32.89
CA LEU A 6 20.26 5.85 -32.62
C LEU A 6 20.30 5.31 -31.18
N ILE A 7 19.65 6.04 -30.27
CA ILE A 7 19.32 5.52 -28.95
C ILE A 7 18.19 4.51 -29.15
N ALA A 8 18.55 3.23 -29.19
CA ALA A 8 17.59 2.13 -29.14
C ALA A 8 16.87 2.15 -27.77
N GLU A 9 15.57 2.40 -27.79
CA GLU A 9 14.73 2.26 -26.60
C GLU A 9 14.76 0.81 -26.11
N ARG A 10 15.17 0.59 -24.86
CA ARG A 10 15.13 -0.72 -24.20
C ARG A 10 13.66 -1.12 -23.95
N PRO A 11 13.19 -2.26 -24.47
CA PRO A 11 11.88 -2.80 -24.09
C PRO A 11 12.02 -3.51 -22.73
N GLY A 12 11.86 -2.77 -21.65
CA GLY A 12 11.90 -3.33 -20.30
C GLY A 12 11.32 -2.38 -19.27
N ALA A 13 10.30 -2.84 -18.55
CA ALA A 13 9.71 -2.19 -17.37
C ALA A 13 8.82 -0.94 -17.61
N ARG A 14 7.74 -1.08 -18.38
CA ARG A 14 6.55 -0.31 -18.02
C ARG A 14 5.94 -0.99 -16.78
N PRO A 15 5.79 -0.31 -15.63
CA PRO A 15 5.10 -0.89 -14.50
C PRO A 15 3.69 -1.25 -14.97
N VAL A 16 3.36 -2.54 -14.91
CA VAL A 16 2.10 -3.15 -15.40
C VAL A 16 0.85 -2.42 -14.87
N VAL A 17 0.99 -1.72 -13.74
CA VAL A 17 -0.05 -0.87 -13.13
C VAL A 17 -0.49 0.29 -14.04
N CYS A 18 0.37 0.83 -14.90
CA CYS A 18 0.03 1.98 -15.76
C CYS A 18 -0.98 1.63 -16.87
N ALA A 19 -1.05 0.38 -17.31
CA ALA A 19 -1.92 -0.03 -18.42
C ALA A 19 -3.40 -0.10 -18.00
N LEU A 20 -3.69 -0.36 -16.72
CA LEU A 20 -5.04 -0.53 -16.19
C LEU A 20 -5.70 0.78 -15.70
N LEU A 21 -5.07 1.94 -15.93
CA LEU A 21 -5.59 3.26 -15.58
C LEU A 21 -6.53 3.86 -16.63
N ARG A 22 -6.85 3.11 -17.70
CA ARG A 22 -7.69 3.58 -18.81
C ARG A 22 -9.17 3.55 -18.44
N SER A 23 -9.65 4.62 -17.83
CA SER A 23 -11.07 4.96 -17.87
C SER A 23 -11.24 6.15 -18.82
N GLY A 24 -11.68 5.91 -20.05
CA GLY A 24 -12.43 6.90 -20.84
C GLY A 24 -11.74 7.76 -21.92
N GLY A 25 -10.48 7.53 -22.30
CA GLY A 25 -9.83 8.31 -23.36
C GLY A 25 -8.30 8.23 -23.32
N ALA A 26 -7.63 8.69 -24.38
CA ALA A 26 -6.20 8.48 -24.61
C ALA A 26 -5.28 8.88 -23.42
N GLY A 27 -4.71 7.87 -22.77
CA GLY A 27 -3.30 7.85 -22.36
C GLY A 27 -2.85 8.53 -21.07
N GLN A 28 -3.64 9.40 -20.42
CA GLN A 28 -3.18 10.12 -19.22
C GLN A 28 -3.85 9.61 -17.93
N PRO A 29 -3.06 9.36 -16.84
CA PRO A 29 -3.61 9.00 -15.54
C PRO A 29 -4.44 10.14 -14.96
N CYS A 30 -5.45 9.83 -14.15
CA CYS A 30 -6.22 10.89 -13.48
C CYS A 30 -5.31 11.69 -12.51
N PRO A 31 -5.62 12.96 -12.21
CA PRO A 31 -4.75 13.81 -11.37
C PRO A 31 -4.42 13.20 -10.00
N ALA A 32 -5.37 12.46 -9.41
CA ALA A 32 -5.16 11.74 -8.15
C ALA A 32 -4.15 10.59 -8.28
N CYS A 33 -4.24 9.83 -9.38
CA CYS A 33 -3.26 8.78 -9.69
C CYS A 33 -1.90 9.36 -10.03
N GLN A 34 -1.85 10.48 -10.77
CA GLN A 34 -0.61 11.19 -11.06
C GLN A 34 0.10 11.65 -9.78
N ALA A 35 -0.62 12.27 -8.85
CA ALA A 35 -0.07 12.66 -7.55
C ALA A 35 0.46 11.46 -6.74
N ALA A 36 -0.24 10.31 -6.82
CA ALA A 36 0.16 9.09 -6.14
C ALA A 36 1.38 8.38 -6.76
N GLN A 37 1.90 8.84 -7.91
CA GLN A 37 3.12 8.29 -8.51
C GLN A 37 4.37 8.65 -7.71
N THR A 38 4.40 9.83 -7.08
CA THR A 38 5.56 10.34 -6.33
C THR A 38 5.33 10.42 -4.83
N ARG A 39 4.08 10.24 -4.36
CA ARG A 39 3.71 10.32 -2.94
C ARG A 39 2.98 9.05 -2.52
N ALA A 40 3.57 8.29 -1.61
CA ALA A 40 2.95 7.06 -1.10
C ALA A 40 1.60 7.30 -0.40
N HIS A 41 1.48 8.39 0.37
CA HIS A 41 0.29 8.71 1.17
C HIS A 41 -0.57 9.82 0.54
N SER A 42 -0.78 9.77 -0.78
CA SER A 42 -1.64 10.76 -1.44
C SER A 42 -3.10 10.63 -0.96
N PRO A 43 -3.71 11.69 -0.38
CA PRO A 43 -5.10 11.63 0.09
C PRO A 43 -6.12 11.75 -1.05
N LEU A 44 -5.65 11.98 -2.28
CA LEU A 44 -6.51 12.24 -3.42
C LEU A 44 -7.04 10.92 -4.00
N PHE A 45 -8.36 10.82 -4.12
CA PHE A 45 -9.06 9.72 -4.77
C PHE A 45 -10.16 10.25 -5.69
N ARG A 46 -10.53 9.48 -6.71
CA ARG A 46 -11.63 9.76 -7.63
C ARG A 46 -12.50 8.50 -7.69
N ALA A 47 -13.77 8.62 -7.31
CA ALA A 47 -14.69 7.49 -7.14
C ALA A 47 -14.77 6.58 -8.39
N HIS A 48 -14.75 7.17 -9.58
CA HIS A 48 -14.90 6.44 -10.85
C HIS A 48 -13.57 6.12 -11.55
N CYS A 49 -12.42 6.40 -10.92
CA CYS A 49 -11.12 6.05 -11.49
C CYS A 49 -10.69 4.66 -11.04
N HIS A 50 -10.48 3.76 -12.00
CA HIS A 50 -10.02 2.39 -11.71
C HIS A 50 -8.73 2.35 -10.88
N GLY A 51 -7.72 3.17 -11.22
CA GLY A 51 -6.48 3.27 -10.43
C GLY A 51 -6.67 3.74 -9.00
N CYS A 52 -7.60 4.68 -8.77
CA CYS A 52 -7.93 5.13 -7.43
C CYS A 52 -8.59 4.00 -6.62
N LYS A 53 -9.45 3.18 -7.25
CA LYS A 53 -10.05 2.00 -6.61
C LYS A 53 -8.98 0.96 -6.25
N VAL A 54 -8.08 0.62 -7.17
CA VAL A 54 -6.96 -0.31 -6.90
C VAL A 54 -6.09 0.20 -5.75
N ARG A 55 -5.72 1.49 -5.76
CA ARG A 55 -4.93 2.10 -4.68
C ARG A 55 -5.66 2.10 -3.33
N ALA A 56 -6.98 2.27 -3.34
CA ALA A 56 -7.80 2.16 -2.14
C ALA A 56 -7.80 0.73 -1.59
N LEU A 57 -7.98 -0.27 -2.46
CA LEU A 57 -7.90 -1.69 -2.07
C LEU A 57 -6.51 -2.05 -1.51
N ALA A 58 -5.43 -1.61 -2.15
CA ALA A 58 -4.05 -1.90 -1.72
C ALA A 58 -3.70 -1.35 -0.33
N GLN A 59 -4.46 -0.37 0.17
CA GLN A 59 -4.28 0.23 1.49
C GLN A 59 -5.44 -0.11 2.44
N GLY A 60 -6.44 -0.84 1.96
CA GLY A 60 -7.68 -1.12 2.67
C GLY A 60 -7.56 -2.25 3.69
N PRO A 61 -8.40 -2.26 4.73
CA PRO A 61 -8.30 -3.22 5.83
C PRO A 61 -8.47 -4.68 5.38
N GLN A 62 -9.30 -4.95 4.37
CA GLN A 62 -9.53 -6.32 3.90
C GLN A 62 -8.31 -6.91 3.18
N PHE A 63 -7.57 -6.09 2.43
CA PHE A 63 -6.30 -6.51 1.84
C PHE A 63 -5.23 -6.79 2.91
N TRP A 64 -5.11 -5.94 3.93
CA TRP A 64 -4.18 -6.20 5.03
C TRP A 64 -4.52 -7.46 5.82
N ARG A 65 -5.81 -7.71 6.03
CA ARG A 65 -6.29 -8.94 6.65
C ARG A 65 -5.93 -10.16 5.80
N SER A 66 -6.13 -10.12 4.49
CA SER A 66 -5.77 -11.22 3.59
C SER A 66 -4.26 -11.47 3.54
N LEU A 67 -3.43 -10.42 3.61
CA LEU A 67 -1.99 -10.57 3.75
C LEU A 67 -1.59 -11.23 5.07
N LYS A 68 -2.21 -10.82 6.19
CA LYS A 68 -1.92 -11.35 7.52
C LYS A 68 -2.32 -12.83 7.65
N GLU A 69 -3.45 -13.20 7.07
CA GLU A 69 -3.99 -14.57 7.11
C GLU A 69 -3.34 -15.48 6.06
N GLY A 70 -2.65 -14.92 5.06
CA GLY A 70 -2.06 -15.69 3.96
C GLY A 70 -3.10 -16.30 3.01
N ALA A 71 -4.36 -15.85 3.09
CA ALA A 71 -5.50 -16.36 2.34
C ALA A 71 -6.40 -15.21 1.89
N HIS A 72 -7.08 -15.36 0.75
CA HIS A 72 -8.07 -14.38 0.30
C HIS A 72 -9.37 -14.57 1.08
N THR A 73 -9.69 -13.62 1.96
CA THR A 73 -10.93 -13.63 2.72
C THR A 73 -12.14 -13.35 1.83
N ASP A 74 -13.33 -13.84 2.21
CA ASP A 74 -14.57 -13.57 1.49
C ASP A 74 -14.84 -12.07 1.33
N ALA A 75 -14.57 -11.30 2.39
CA ALA A 75 -14.71 -9.84 2.36
C ALA A 75 -13.77 -9.20 1.32
N TYR A 76 -12.51 -9.65 1.25
CA TYR A 76 -11.56 -9.15 0.26
C TYR A 76 -11.93 -9.60 -1.17
N GLN A 77 -12.43 -10.82 -1.34
CA GLN A 77 -12.94 -11.30 -2.63
C GLN A 77 -14.15 -10.47 -3.11
N GLY A 78 -15.04 -10.08 -2.19
CA GLY A 78 -16.15 -9.19 -2.50
C GLY A 78 -15.68 -7.82 -3.01
N GLU A 79 -14.66 -7.24 -2.37
CA GLU A 79 -14.06 -5.98 -2.82
C GLU A 79 -13.37 -6.10 -4.20
N LEU A 80 -12.66 -7.20 -4.44
CA LEU A 80 -12.05 -7.48 -5.76
C LEU A 80 -13.13 -7.62 -6.84
N ALA A 81 -14.18 -8.39 -6.58
CA ALA A 81 -15.29 -8.56 -7.52
C ALA A 81 -16.01 -7.23 -7.82
N ALA A 82 -16.12 -6.33 -6.84
CA ALA A 82 -16.73 -5.01 -7.04
C ALA A 82 -15.91 -4.07 -7.95
N VAL A 83 -14.58 -4.25 -8.01
CA VAL A 83 -13.68 -3.41 -8.83
C VAL A 83 -13.38 -4.03 -10.19
N PHE A 84 -13.12 -5.34 -10.23
CA PHE A 84 -12.64 -6.07 -11.40
C PHE A 84 -13.72 -6.97 -12.05
N GLY A 85 -14.89 -7.10 -11.43
CA GLY A 85 -15.90 -8.11 -11.78
C GLY A 85 -15.55 -9.48 -11.21
N ALA A 86 -16.57 -10.33 -11.02
CA ALA A 86 -16.39 -11.67 -10.44
C ALA A 86 -15.38 -12.53 -11.22
N ALA A 87 -15.45 -12.50 -12.55
CA ALA A 87 -14.49 -13.22 -13.41
C ALA A 87 -13.06 -12.63 -13.36
N GLY A 88 -12.92 -11.35 -12.99
CA GLY A 88 -11.65 -10.64 -12.93
C GLY A 88 -10.98 -10.62 -11.56
N ALA A 89 -11.67 -11.09 -10.50
CA ALA A 89 -11.20 -10.96 -9.11
C ALA A 89 -9.82 -11.60 -8.88
N GLY A 90 -9.59 -12.81 -9.42
CA GLY A 90 -8.30 -13.50 -9.30
C GLY A 90 -7.13 -12.72 -9.92
N ALA A 91 -7.31 -12.19 -11.13
CA ALA A 91 -6.32 -11.31 -11.76
C ALA A 91 -6.20 -9.96 -11.04
N GLY A 92 -7.30 -9.45 -10.50
CA GLY A 92 -7.38 -8.22 -9.72
C GLY A 92 -6.49 -8.24 -8.49
N HIS A 93 -6.39 -9.38 -7.79
CA HIS A 93 -5.49 -9.53 -6.66
C HIS A 93 -4.03 -9.23 -7.04
N ALA A 94 -3.54 -9.75 -8.17
CA ALA A 94 -2.19 -9.51 -8.63
C ALA A 94 -1.92 -8.02 -8.91
N VAL A 95 -2.94 -7.30 -9.41
CA VAL A 95 -2.88 -5.86 -9.67
C VAL A 95 -2.82 -5.07 -8.35
N VAL A 96 -3.65 -5.43 -7.36
CA VAL A 96 -3.66 -4.80 -6.04
C VAL A 96 -2.33 -5.05 -5.32
N LEU A 97 -1.78 -6.27 -5.42
CA LEU A 97 -0.49 -6.62 -4.83
C LEU A 97 0.67 -5.85 -5.48
N ALA A 98 0.63 -5.66 -6.81
CA ALA A 98 1.63 -4.85 -7.51
C ALA A 98 1.58 -3.37 -7.08
N GLU A 99 0.37 -2.81 -6.92
CA GLU A 99 0.19 -1.45 -6.41
C GLU A 99 0.66 -1.31 -4.97
N TYR A 100 0.34 -2.27 -4.11
CA TYR A 100 0.84 -2.33 -2.73
C TYR A 100 2.38 -2.28 -2.68
N ARG A 101 3.05 -3.12 -3.48
CA ARG A 101 4.52 -3.15 -3.57
C ARG A 101 5.08 -1.82 -4.04
N ARG A 102 4.44 -1.17 -5.02
CA ARG A 102 4.82 0.17 -5.50
C ARG A 102 4.74 1.22 -4.38
N LEU A 103 3.62 1.24 -3.63
CA LEU A 103 3.44 2.16 -2.51
C LEU A 103 4.46 1.91 -1.41
N LYS A 104 4.75 0.64 -1.10
CA LYS A 104 5.76 0.26 -0.12
C LYS A 104 7.15 0.73 -0.51
N ALA A 105 7.54 0.54 -1.78
CA ALA A 105 8.81 1.05 -2.30
C ALA A 105 8.93 2.58 -2.18
N LEU A 106 7.84 3.33 -2.43
CA LEU A 106 7.84 4.78 -2.24
C LEU A 106 8.02 5.16 -0.76
N GLN A 107 7.37 4.46 0.17
CA GLN A 107 7.53 4.68 1.61
C GLN A 107 8.97 4.41 2.04
N ASP A 108 9.53 3.27 1.66
CA ASP A 108 10.87 2.87 2.05
C ASP A 108 11.92 3.85 1.48
N ASN A 109 11.73 4.34 0.26
CA ASN A 109 12.57 5.40 -0.31
C ASN A 109 12.45 6.73 0.46
N ALA A 110 11.23 7.12 0.85
CA ALA A 110 11.02 8.35 1.61
C ALA A 110 11.68 8.28 3.01
N VAL A 111 11.66 7.11 3.65
CA VAL A 111 12.38 6.84 4.91
C VAL A 111 13.90 6.91 4.70
N ARG A 112 14.42 6.28 3.64
CA ARG A 112 15.86 6.29 3.32
C ARG A 112 16.41 7.68 3.05
N CYS A 113 15.64 8.52 2.36
CA CYS A 113 16.04 9.88 2.03
C CYS A 113 15.78 10.90 3.15
N GLY A 114 15.27 10.49 4.32
CA GLY A 114 14.99 11.39 5.44
C GLY A 114 13.84 12.38 5.19
N VAL A 115 13.00 12.12 4.19
CA VAL A 115 11.84 12.96 3.83
C VAL A 115 10.67 12.72 4.78
N VAL A 116 10.64 11.56 5.44
CA VAL A 116 9.75 11.28 6.57
C VAL A 116 10.57 11.38 7.85
N PRO A 117 10.16 12.16 8.86
CA PRO A 117 10.86 12.18 10.14
C PRO A 117 10.95 10.77 10.72
N ARG A 118 12.14 10.38 11.19
CA ARG A 118 12.36 9.13 11.96
C ARG A 118 11.73 9.27 13.35
N THR A 119 10.41 9.36 13.44
CA THR A 119 9.68 9.32 14.71
C THR A 119 8.41 8.52 14.41
N LEU A 120 8.33 7.24 14.77
CA LEU A 120 7.89 6.76 16.07
C LEU A 120 8.45 5.34 16.32
N LYS A 121 9.71 5.21 16.73
CA LYS A 121 10.26 3.94 17.23
C LYS A 121 10.91 4.14 18.60
N ALA A 122 10.18 4.77 19.51
CA ALA A 122 10.56 4.92 20.91
C ALA A 122 9.29 4.97 21.79
N ALA A 123 8.57 3.85 21.86
CA ALA A 123 7.57 3.60 22.89
C ALA A 123 7.28 2.08 22.93
N SER A 124 8.19 1.30 23.50
CA SER A 124 7.91 -0.06 24.02
C SER A 124 9.12 -0.80 24.60
N ALA A 125 10.30 -0.19 24.75
CA ALA A 125 11.47 -0.89 25.30
C ALA A 125 11.84 -0.54 26.76
N ASP A 126 11.26 0.49 27.38
CA ASP A 126 11.68 0.94 28.73
C ASP A 126 10.51 1.03 29.74
N ALA A 127 9.84 -0.10 29.97
CA ALA A 127 9.02 -0.28 31.17
C ALA A 127 9.30 -1.66 31.78
N LEU A 128 10.58 -1.92 32.06
CA LEU A 128 11.02 -3.07 32.83
C LEU A 128 12.19 -2.68 33.75
N HIS A 129 11.92 -1.82 34.73
CA HIS A 129 12.66 -1.66 35.98
C HIS A 129 11.59 -1.24 36.99
N GLY A 130 11.05 -2.11 37.82
CA GLY A 130 11.77 -2.80 38.89
C GLY A 130 11.39 -2.12 40.20
N HIS A 131 10.32 -2.57 40.84
CA HIS A 131 10.14 -2.35 42.27
C HIS A 131 9.56 -3.61 42.90
N THR A 132 10.47 -4.37 43.50
CA THR A 132 10.21 -5.49 44.40
C THR A 132 9.58 -4.99 45.68
N ASP A 133 8.57 -5.76 46.10
CA ASP A 133 8.18 -6.09 47.47
C ASP A 133 8.02 -4.97 48.50
N ASP A 134 6.79 -4.82 49.01
CA ASP A 134 6.67 -4.86 50.46
C ASP A 134 5.45 -5.66 50.92
N THR A 135 5.77 -6.58 51.81
CA THR A 135 4.90 -7.49 52.53
C THR A 135 4.23 -6.71 53.66
N THR A 136 2.91 -6.86 53.87
CA THR A 136 2.29 -6.87 55.23
C THR A 136 0.84 -7.36 55.15
N THR A 137 0.67 -8.63 55.54
CA THR A 137 -0.36 -9.23 56.41
C THR A 137 -1.41 -8.28 57.01
N ASN A 138 -2.71 -8.57 56.90
CA ASN A 138 -3.48 -9.20 58.01
C ASN A 138 -4.99 -9.36 57.73
N GLN A 139 -5.46 -10.56 58.07
CA GLN A 139 -6.69 -10.94 58.80
C GLN A 139 -8.03 -10.27 58.43
N HIS A 140 -9.03 -11.00 57.91
CA HIS A 140 -9.89 -11.98 58.58
C HIS A 140 -10.80 -11.38 59.68
N GLN A 141 -12.11 -11.56 59.47
CA GLN A 141 -13.23 -11.62 60.42
C GLN A 141 -13.98 -10.32 60.78
N GLY A 142 -15.30 -10.44 60.68
CA GLY A 142 -16.32 -9.45 61.05
C GLY A 142 -17.57 -9.64 60.22
#